data_AF-A0A1Y3B8I9-F1
#
_entry.id   AF-A0A1Y3B8I9-F1
#
_cell.length_a   1.000
_cell.length_b   1.000
_cell.length_c   1.000
_cell.angle_alpha   90.00
_cell.angle_beta   90.00
_cell.angle_gamma   90.00
#
_symmetry.space_group_name_H-M   'P 1'
#
loop_
_entity.id
_entity.type
_entity.pdbx_description
1 polymer ?
#
loop_
_entity_poly.entity_id
_entity_poly.type
_entity_poly.pdbx_seq_one_letter_code
_entity_poly.pdbx_strand_id
1 'polypeptide(L)'
;MQRMYPFKRTIKYDSKWLDKPNFVGSFDIGDYVYFFFRESAVEYINCGKAIYSRVARVCKQFIFIQSHYLFFPDKQRDTGGKNILNKNWASFIKARLNCSIPGEFPFYFNEIRKYRLSHH
;
A
#
# COMPACT_ATOMS: atom_id res chain seq x y z
N MET A 1 14.89 21.88 17.03
CA MET A 1 15.41 20.70 16.28
C MET A 1 14.26 20.11 15.48
N GLN A 2 14.25 20.27 14.15
CA GLN A 2 13.28 19.57 13.29
C GLN A 2 13.53 18.06 13.42
N ARG A 3 12.51 17.29 13.76
CA ARG A 3 12.58 15.84 13.63
C ARG A 3 12.64 15.51 12.15
N MET A 4 13.85 15.31 11.65
CA MET A 4 14.13 14.91 10.29
C MET A 4 13.80 13.42 10.16
N TYR A 5 12.53 13.11 9.95
CA TYR A 5 12.13 11.76 9.53
C TYR A 5 12.62 11.57 8.09
N PRO A 6 13.52 10.61 7.82
CA PRO A 6 14.01 10.38 6.47
C PRO A 6 12.87 9.89 5.59
N PHE A 7 12.74 10.45 4.38
CA PHE A 7 11.75 10.00 3.41
C PHE A 7 11.91 8.49 3.14
N LYS A 8 10.78 7.82 2.94
CA LYS A 8 10.72 6.41 2.58
C LYS A 8 10.12 6.24 1.20
N ARG A 9 10.63 5.29 0.43
CA ARG A 9 10.18 5.00 -0.94
C ARG A 9 10.07 3.49 -1.19
N THR A 10 9.31 3.11 -2.20
CA THR A 10 9.37 1.74 -2.73
C THR A 10 10.72 1.47 -3.40
N ILE A 11 11.12 0.20 -3.50
CA ILE A 11 12.34 -0.19 -4.20
C ILE A 11 12.20 0.21 -5.68
N LYS A 12 13.21 0.91 -6.20
CA LYS A 12 13.18 1.42 -7.57
C LYS A 12 13.42 0.24 -8.53
N TYR A 13 12.65 0.22 -9.62
CA TYR A 13 12.75 -0.81 -10.68
C TYR A 13 12.43 -2.24 -10.24
N ASP A 14 11.74 -2.41 -9.12
CA ASP A 14 11.24 -3.73 -8.68
C ASP A 14 9.74 -3.85 -8.99
N SER A 15 9.41 -4.62 -10.04
CA SER A 15 8.04 -4.87 -10.48
C SER A 15 7.21 -5.65 -9.45
N LYS A 16 7.84 -6.37 -8.52
CA LYS A 16 7.12 -7.02 -7.41
C LYS A 16 6.53 -6.00 -6.46
N TRP A 17 7.11 -4.81 -6.37
CA TRP A 17 6.57 -3.70 -5.57
C TRP A 17 5.50 -2.95 -6.33
N LEU A 18 5.84 -2.42 -7.50
CA LEU A 18 4.93 -1.65 -8.36
C LEU A 18 5.29 -1.85 -9.83
N ASP A 19 4.31 -2.22 -10.66
CA ASP A 19 4.48 -2.31 -12.12
C ASP A 19 3.49 -1.42 -12.88
N LYS A 20 3.98 -0.28 -13.37
CA LYS A 20 3.20 0.76 -14.07
C LYS A 20 1.89 1.11 -13.33
N PRO A 21 1.95 1.49 -12.04
CA PRO A 21 0.76 1.72 -11.24
C PRO A 21 0.04 3.01 -11.66
N ASN A 22 -1.29 2.99 -11.60
CA ASN A 22 -2.13 4.16 -11.69
C ASN A 22 -2.90 4.32 -10.37
N PHE A 23 -2.53 5.34 -9.60
CA PHE A 23 -3.09 5.60 -8.28
C PHE A 23 -4.46 6.26 -8.39
N VAL A 24 -5.41 5.73 -7.63
CA VAL A 24 -6.76 6.28 -7.51
C VAL A 24 -6.89 7.14 -6.25
N GLY A 25 -6.17 6.76 -5.19
CA GLY A 25 -5.99 7.60 -4.01
C GLY A 25 -5.44 6.85 -2.81
N SER A 26 -5.54 7.48 -1.65
CA SER A 26 -4.95 7.01 -0.41
C SER A 26 -5.81 7.36 0.78
N PHE A 27 -5.74 6.56 1.83
CA PHE A 27 -6.51 6.79 3.03
C PHE A 27 -5.69 6.53 4.30
N ASP A 28 -5.95 7.34 5.30
CA ASP A 28 -5.35 7.22 6.62
C ASP A 28 -6.35 6.53 7.55
N ILE A 29 -6.01 5.32 8.03
CA ILE A 29 -6.79 4.59 9.03
C ILE A 29 -5.86 4.08 10.13
N GLY A 30 -6.10 4.55 11.36
CA GLY A 30 -5.40 4.06 12.54
C GLY A 30 -3.88 4.23 12.39
N ASP A 31 -3.17 3.10 12.36
CA ASP A 31 -1.71 3.06 12.30
C ASP A 31 -1.14 2.88 10.89
N TYR A 32 -2.00 2.95 9.89
CA TYR A 32 -1.65 2.59 8.54
C TYR A 32 -2.08 3.66 7.55
N VAL A 33 -1.31 3.78 6.47
CA VAL A 33 -1.73 4.47 5.26
C VAL A 33 -2.01 3.43 4.20
N TYR A 34 -3.21 3.46 3.65
CA TYR A 34 -3.66 2.59 2.58
C TYR A 34 -3.58 3.32 1.24
N PHE A 35 -3.12 2.64 0.20
CA PHE A 35 -3.04 3.17 -1.16
C PHE A 35 -3.84 2.30 -2.10
N PHE A 36 -4.72 2.91 -2.88
CA PHE A 36 -5.56 2.23 -3.86
C PHE A 36 -5.05 2.57 -5.26
N PHE A 37 -4.74 1.55 -6.04
CA PHE A 37 -4.21 1.71 -7.39
C PHE A 37 -4.52 0.48 -8.25
N ARG A 38 -4.34 0.62 -9.55
CA ARG A 38 -4.32 -0.51 -10.48
C ARG A 38 -2.94 -0.62 -11.11
N GLU A 39 -2.46 -1.82 -11.30
CA GLU A 39 -1.14 -2.10 -11.87
C GLU A 39 -1.19 -3.32 -12.78
N SER A 40 -0.13 -3.51 -13.56
CA SER A 40 0.06 -4.72 -14.37
C SER A 40 0.24 -5.93 -13.45
N ALA A 41 -0.51 -7.00 -13.71
CA ALA A 41 -0.51 -8.22 -12.91
C ALA A 41 0.72 -9.07 -13.23
N VAL A 42 1.82 -8.81 -12.50
CA VAL A 42 3.08 -9.54 -12.67
C VAL A 42 2.90 -11.05 -12.43
N GLU A 43 1.94 -11.46 -11.60
CA GLU A 43 1.62 -12.87 -11.36
C GLU A 43 0.89 -13.56 -12.51
N TYR A 44 0.30 -12.81 -13.44
CA TYR A 44 -0.53 -13.35 -14.53
C TYR A 44 0.15 -13.26 -15.90
N ILE A 45 1.43 -12.88 -15.96
CA ILE A 45 2.16 -12.64 -17.21
C ILE A 45 2.10 -13.86 -18.15
N ASN A 46 2.11 -15.08 -17.61
CA ASN A 46 2.07 -16.32 -18.39
C ASN A 46 0.76 -16.55 -19.15
N CYS A 47 -0.33 -15.88 -18.76
CA CYS A 47 -1.66 -16.02 -19.36
C CYS A 47 -2.12 -14.74 -20.08
N GLY A 48 -1.20 -13.78 -20.29
CA GLY A 48 -1.45 -12.53 -20.99
C GLY A 48 -1.27 -11.29 -20.12
N LYS A 49 -1.43 -10.12 -20.73
CA LYS A 49 -1.33 -8.83 -20.02
C LYS A 49 -2.65 -8.54 -19.30
N ALA A 50 -2.70 -8.80 -18.00
CA ALA A 50 -3.83 -8.43 -17.14
C ALA A 50 -3.51 -7.20 -16.28
N ILE A 51 -4.53 -6.41 -15.97
CA ILE A 51 -4.45 -5.30 -14.99
C ILE A 51 -5.22 -5.75 -13.76
N TYR A 52 -4.65 -5.59 -12.56
CA TYR A 52 -5.34 -5.86 -11.29
C TYR A 52 -5.39 -4.62 -10.40
N SER A 53 -6.51 -4.50 -9.71
CA SER A 53 -6.72 -3.53 -8.65
C SER A 53 -6.09 -4.01 -7.36
N ARG A 54 -5.38 -3.12 -6.68
CA ARG A 54 -4.66 -3.40 -5.45
C ARG A 54 -4.98 -2.39 -4.37
N VAL A 55 -4.91 -2.87 -3.15
CA VAL A 55 -4.73 -2.05 -1.96
C VAL A 55 -3.35 -2.36 -1.39
N ALA A 56 -2.53 -1.34 -1.20
CA ALA A 56 -1.28 -1.44 -0.45
C ALA A 56 -1.41 -0.76 0.90
N ARG A 57 -0.59 -1.18 1.84
CA ARG A 57 -0.53 -0.69 3.22
C ARG A 57 0.91 -0.43 3.61
N VAL A 58 1.14 0.64 4.37
CA VAL A 58 2.38 0.91 5.09
C VAL A 58 2.07 1.28 6.54
N CYS A 59 2.90 0.85 7.49
CA CYS A 59 2.82 1.28 8.88
C CYS A 59 3.29 2.73 8.99
N LYS A 60 2.55 3.54 9.75
CA LYS A 60 2.97 4.88 10.12
C LYS A 60 4.15 4.79 11.07
N GLN A 61 5.20 5.55 10.77
CA GLN A 61 6.32 5.70 11.69
C GLN A 61 6.01 6.81 12.70
N PHE A 62 5.18 6.51 13.73
CA PHE A 62 4.80 7.44 14.82
C PHE A 62 4.35 8.84 14.34
N ILE A 63 3.05 9.03 14.14
CA ILE A 63 2.48 10.38 13.98
C ILE A 63 2.22 10.97 15.36
N PHE A 64 2.83 12.12 15.64
CA PHE A 64 2.45 12.97 16.75
C PHE A 64 1.01 13.44 16.59
N ILE A 65 0.16 13.14 17.56
CA ILE A 65 -1.07 13.90 17.74
C ILE A 65 -1.08 14.34 19.21
N GLN A 66 -0.70 15.61 19.38
CA GLN A 66 -0.72 16.37 20.63
C GLN A 66 0.24 15.92 21.73
N SER A 67 0.43 16.83 22.70
CA SER A 67 1.50 16.89 23.70
C SER A 67 1.55 15.76 24.74
N HIS A 68 1.01 14.57 24.43
CA HIS A 68 1.16 13.36 25.23
C HIS A 68 2.00 12.35 24.44
N TYR A 69 3.23 12.13 24.91
CA TYR A 69 4.03 10.97 24.51
C TYR A 69 3.32 9.70 24.97
N LEU A 70 2.48 9.11 24.11
CA LEU A 70 2.16 7.69 24.26
C LEU A 70 3.25 6.90 23.53
N PHE A 71 4.30 6.60 24.28
CA PHE A 71 5.22 5.52 23.97
C PHE A 71 4.40 4.23 24.03
N PHE A 72 3.91 3.74 22.89
CA PHE A 72 3.41 2.37 22.79
C PHE A 72 4.61 1.48 22.45
N PRO A 73 5.26 0.85 23.45
CA PRO A 73 6.45 0.02 23.21
C PRO A 73 6.19 -1.15 22.27
N ASP A 74 4.94 -1.64 22.21
CA ASP A 74 4.52 -2.77 21.36
C ASP A 74 4.14 -2.40 19.92
N LYS A 75 4.13 -1.12 19.55
CA LYS A 75 3.59 -0.70 18.24
C LYS A 75 4.61 -0.88 17.13
N GLN A 76 4.27 -1.68 16.11
CA GLN A 76 5.11 -1.89 14.92
C GLN A 76 5.39 -0.57 14.19
N ARG A 77 6.68 -0.24 14.08
CA ARG A 77 7.18 0.93 13.35
C ARG A 77 7.79 0.49 12.04
N ASP A 78 7.48 1.19 10.95
CA ASP A 78 8.30 1.07 9.74
C ASP A 78 9.54 1.96 9.88
N THR A 79 10.65 1.42 10.37
CA THR A 79 11.93 2.13 10.42
C THR A 79 12.71 2.09 9.11
N GLY A 80 12.14 1.46 8.07
CA GLY A 80 12.84 1.02 6.88
C GLY A 80 13.72 -0.21 7.11
N GLY A 81 14.26 -0.75 6.02
CA GLY A 81 15.12 -1.93 6.05
C GLY A 81 16.51 -1.64 6.60
N LYS A 82 17.30 -2.70 6.88
CA LYS A 82 18.69 -2.56 7.34
C LYS A 82 19.59 -1.99 6.23
N ASN A 83 20.63 -1.24 6.63
CA ASN A 83 21.71 -0.75 5.76
C ASN A 83 21.20 0.02 4.53
N ILE A 84 21.35 -0.56 3.33
CA ILE A 84 21.05 0.07 2.03
C ILE A 84 19.54 0.30 1.85
N LEU A 85 18.69 -0.45 2.57
CA LEU A 85 17.23 -0.34 2.51
C LEU A 85 16.66 0.64 3.54
N ASN A 86 17.50 1.43 4.21
CA ASN A 86 17.06 2.41 5.22
C ASN A 86 16.15 3.51 4.65
N LYS A 87 16.19 3.76 3.34
CA LYS A 87 15.29 4.68 2.63
C LYS A 87 14.07 3.98 2.02
N ASN A 88 13.92 2.67 2.23
CA ASN A 88 12.81 1.89 1.71
C ASN A 88 11.80 1.52 2.79
N TRP A 89 10.52 1.39 2.44
CA TRP A 89 9.48 0.92 3.36
C TRP A 89 9.73 -0.55 3.73
N ALA A 90 9.85 -0.89 5.01
CA ALA A 90 9.94 -2.29 5.45
C ALA A 90 8.56 -2.96 5.61
N SER A 91 7.50 -2.16 5.73
CA SER A 91 6.12 -2.61 5.99
C SER A 91 5.21 -2.56 4.76
N PHE A 92 5.76 -2.27 3.57
CA PHE A 92 4.98 -2.23 2.34
C PHE A 92 4.48 -3.62 1.99
N ILE A 93 3.15 -3.77 2.02
CA ILE A 93 2.46 -4.97 1.55
C ILE A 93 1.34 -4.55 0.61
N LYS A 94 0.99 -5.40 -0.36
CA LYS A 94 -0.14 -5.18 -1.28
C LYS A 94 -0.97 -6.44 -1.44
N ALA A 95 -2.27 -6.26 -1.64
CA ALA A 95 -3.24 -7.33 -1.86
C ALA A 95 -4.12 -7.02 -3.07
N ARG A 96 -4.61 -8.06 -3.76
CA ARG A 96 -5.59 -7.94 -4.85
C ARG A 96 -6.97 -7.59 -4.28
N LEU A 97 -7.64 -6.63 -4.90
CA LEU A 97 -9.07 -6.39 -4.66
C LEU A 97 -9.88 -7.33 -5.56
N ASN A 98 -10.74 -8.15 -4.94
CA ASN A 98 -11.68 -9.00 -5.68
C ASN A 98 -13.05 -8.32 -5.74
N CYS A 99 -13.35 -7.71 -6.88
CA CYS A 99 -14.68 -7.23 -7.21
C CYS A 99 -15.17 -8.08 -8.38
N SER A 100 -16.06 -9.02 -8.11
CA SER A 100 -16.57 -9.95 -9.13
C SER A 100 -18.05 -10.28 -8.93
N ILE A 101 -18.71 -10.63 -10.03
CA ILE A 101 -20.03 -11.26 -10.00
C ILE A 101 -19.79 -12.78 -9.86
N PRO A 102 -20.36 -13.42 -8.81
CA PRO A 102 -20.20 -14.86 -8.62
C PRO A 102 -20.94 -15.66 -9.69
N GLY A 103 -20.43 -16.85 -10.02
CA GLY A 103 -21.00 -17.77 -11.00
C GLY A 103 -20.01 -18.90 -11.32
N GLU A 104 -20.39 -19.83 -12.19
CA GLU A 104 -19.50 -20.90 -12.69
C GLU A 104 -18.25 -20.30 -13.37
N PHE A 105 -18.45 -19.18 -14.07
CA PHE A 105 -17.38 -18.35 -14.63
C PHE A 105 -17.49 -16.93 -14.05
N PRO A 106 -16.76 -16.61 -12.97
CA PRO A 106 -16.88 -15.30 -12.32
C PRO A 106 -16.43 -14.17 -13.23
N PHE A 107 -17.21 -13.09 -13.29
CA PHE A 107 -16.85 -11.89 -14.06
C PHE A 107 -16.15 -10.88 -13.17
N TYR A 108 -14.88 -10.57 -13.46
CA TYR A 108 -14.02 -9.73 -12.63
C TYR A 108 -13.92 -8.28 -13.13
N PHE A 109 -14.21 -7.33 -12.25
CA PHE A 109 -13.96 -5.90 -12.46
C PHE A 109 -12.58 -5.54 -11.91
N ASN A 110 -11.55 -5.75 -12.73
CA ASN A 110 -10.17 -5.64 -12.26
C ASN A 110 -9.58 -4.22 -12.29
N GLU A 111 -10.27 -3.22 -12.83
CA GLU A 111 -9.76 -1.85 -12.97
C GLU A 111 -10.52 -0.84 -12.09
N ILE A 112 -9.99 -0.56 -10.91
CA ILE A 112 -10.51 0.45 -10.00
C ILE A 112 -10.32 1.86 -10.58
N ARG A 113 -11.41 2.63 -10.59
CA ARG A 113 -11.44 4.03 -11.09
C ARG A 113 -11.70 5.06 -10.01
N LYS A 114 -12.48 4.71 -8.98
CA LYS A 114 -12.84 5.58 -7.87
C LYS A 114 -13.02 4.73 -6.62
N TYR A 115 -12.73 5.30 -5.46
CA TYR A 115 -13.03 4.73 -4.16
C TYR A 115 -13.87 5.74 -3.37
N ARG A 116 -14.70 5.24 -2.45
CA ARG A 116 -15.45 6.04 -1.49
C ARG A 116 -15.46 5.27 -0.17
N LEU A 117 -15.22 5.97 0.92
CA LEU A 117 -15.40 5.41 2.26
C LEU A 117 -16.79 5.77 2.74
N SER A 118 -17.58 4.74 3.05
CA SER A 118 -18.80 4.90 3.82
C SER A 118 -18.41 5.28 5.24
N HIS A 119 -18.73 6.50 5.63
CA HIS A 119 -18.74 6.88 7.04
C HIS A 119 -20.04 6.31 7.60
N HIS A 120 -19.93 5.37 8.54
CA HIS A 120 -21.04 4.96 9.40
C HIS A 120 -20.98 5.77 10.68
#